data_AF-A0A2E5MX47-F1
#
_entry.id   AF-A0A2E5MX47-F1
#
_cell.length_a   1.000
_cell.length_b   1.000
_cell.length_c   1.000
_cell.angle_alpha   90.00
_cell.angle_beta   90.00
_cell.angle_gamma   90.00
#
_symmetry.space_group_name_H-M   'P 1'
#
loop_
_entity.id
_entity.type
_entity.pdbx_description
1 polymer ?
#
loop_
_entity_poly.entity_id
_entity_poly.type
_entity_poly.pdbx_seq_one_letter_code
_entity_poly.pdbx_strand_id
1 'polypeptide(L)'
;MKTLPIIFFLSLLVGACTNIAEKELEKAKAPIKTEFFGGGITVTYDVSGNFKSLISTSTSKVTSTLPSAVEEAFKIATLKARRQIAEFIETEIKSDRFTSSVSDSLQESDTFDADNKSDNLNTIALKVRENITQKSSQILKGTFVKSEKHDTKKKQVIVVVVTGVDSLGTSNKLKKLMSK
;
A
#
# COMPACT_ATOMS: atom_id res chain seq x y z
N MET A 1 16.32 67.16 42.51
CA MET A 1 15.15 67.25 43.41
C MET A 1 13.86 67.24 42.58
N LYS A 2 13.23 66.07 42.40
CA LYS A 2 11.78 65.84 42.52
C LYS A 2 11.48 64.38 42.20
N THR A 3 10.52 63.86 42.95
CA THR A 3 10.17 62.47 43.25
C THR A 3 9.22 61.83 42.21
N LEU A 4 9.39 60.50 42.01
CA LEU A 4 8.43 59.36 41.88
C LEU A 4 6.89 59.65 41.84
N PRO A 5 5.96 58.73 41.45
CA PRO A 5 6.12 57.28 41.13
C PRO A 5 5.18 56.64 40.05
N ILE A 6 5.54 55.39 39.67
CA ILE A 6 4.72 54.16 39.48
C ILE A 6 3.39 54.25 38.69
N ILE A 7 3.31 53.50 37.56
CA ILE A 7 2.16 52.62 37.23
C ILE A 7 2.70 51.36 36.53
N PHE A 8 2.27 50.25 37.10
CA PHE A 8 2.45 48.86 36.74
C PHE A 8 1.49 48.52 35.59
N PHE A 9 1.97 48.09 34.41
CA PHE A 9 1.13 47.31 33.50
C PHE A 9 1.94 46.24 32.75
N LEU A 10 1.71 45.04 33.28
CA LEU A 10 2.01 43.72 32.75
C LEU A 10 1.40 43.52 31.35
N SER A 11 2.06 42.68 30.56
CA SER A 11 1.61 42.05 29.30
C SER A 11 1.75 42.88 28.00
N LEU A 12 2.78 42.53 27.22
CA LEU A 12 2.71 42.54 25.75
C LEU A 12 3.78 41.58 25.18
N LEU A 13 3.60 40.28 25.45
CA LEU A 13 4.13 39.24 24.57
C LEU A 13 3.01 38.87 23.59
N VAL A 14 2.92 39.63 22.50
CA VAL A 14 2.25 39.20 21.28
C VAL A 14 3.39 38.58 20.45
N GLY A 15 3.50 37.26 20.28
CA GLY A 15 2.43 36.35 19.89
C GLY A 15 2.34 36.31 18.36
N ALA A 16 3.44 35.99 17.68
CA ALA A 16 3.49 35.82 16.23
C ALA A 16 4.40 34.64 15.83
N CYS A 17 4.01 33.44 16.24
CA CYS A 17 4.32 32.20 15.52
C CYS A 17 3.00 31.50 15.19
N THR A 18 2.10 32.20 14.51
CA THR A 18 0.92 31.60 13.88
C THR A 18 1.28 31.25 12.43
N ASN A 19 1.91 30.11 12.25
CA ASN A 19 1.49 29.20 11.19
C ASN A 19 1.20 27.89 11.89
N ILE A 20 -0.01 27.90 12.43
CA ILE A 20 -0.71 26.78 13.02
C ILE A 20 -0.49 25.60 12.08
N ALA A 21 -0.06 24.50 12.71
CA ALA A 21 -0.03 23.18 12.14
C ALA A 21 -1.46 22.78 11.77
N GLU A 22 -2.00 23.38 10.72
CA GLU A 22 -3.23 22.97 10.04
C GLU A 22 -2.87 21.91 9.00
N LYS A 23 -2.26 20.87 9.53
CA LYS A 23 -2.49 19.50 9.10
C LYS A 23 -2.44 18.71 10.40
N GLU A 24 -3.44 18.98 11.24
CA GLU A 24 -3.97 17.96 12.11
C GLU A 24 -3.97 16.65 11.31
N LEU A 25 -3.23 15.68 11.84
CA LEU A 25 -3.59 14.29 11.83
C LEU A 25 -4.94 14.06 11.15
N GLU A 26 -4.91 13.74 9.84
CA GLU A 26 -5.81 12.73 9.36
C GLU A 26 -5.70 11.61 10.40
N LYS A 27 -6.73 11.42 11.23
CA LYS A 27 -6.95 10.15 11.91
C LYS A 27 -6.65 9.12 10.85
N ALA A 28 -5.53 8.41 10.98
CA ALA A 28 -5.09 7.47 9.96
C ALA A 28 -6.12 6.34 9.94
N LYS A 29 -7.19 6.55 9.16
CA LYS A 29 -8.24 5.57 8.93
C LYS A 29 -7.53 4.35 8.40
N ALA A 30 -7.80 3.19 9.00
CA ALA A 30 -7.11 1.96 8.66
C ALA A 30 -7.21 1.72 7.14
N PRO A 31 -6.13 1.30 6.48
CA PRO A 31 -6.16 1.09 5.04
C PRO A 31 -7.09 -0.07 4.70
N ILE A 32 -7.85 0.10 3.64
CA ILE A 32 -8.84 -0.86 3.15
C ILE A 32 -8.12 -1.89 2.30
N LYS A 33 -8.54 -3.16 2.43
CA LYS A 33 -7.98 -4.29 1.69
C LYS A 33 -9.08 -4.91 0.84
N THR A 34 -8.81 -5.04 -0.46
CA THR A 34 -9.69 -5.75 -1.39
C THR A 34 -8.95 -6.97 -1.91
N GLU A 35 -9.55 -8.14 -1.73
CA GLU A 35 -9.07 -9.41 -2.27
C GLU A 35 -9.73 -9.70 -3.62
N PHE A 36 -8.91 -10.10 -4.59
CA PHE A 36 -9.38 -10.39 -5.94
C PHE A 36 -9.42 -11.91 -6.20
N PHE A 37 -10.24 -12.30 -7.18
CA PHE A 37 -10.47 -13.70 -7.50
C PHE A 37 -9.18 -14.44 -7.84
N GLY A 38 -9.10 -15.69 -7.39
CA GLY A 38 -7.88 -16.49 -7.42
C GLY A 38 -7.05 -16.43 -6.13
N GLY A 39 -7.49 -15.68 -5.10
CA GLY A 39 -6.99 -15.74 -3.71
C GLY A 39 -5.52 -15.36 -3.51
N GLY A 40 -4.86 -14.94 -4.58
CA GLY A 40 -3.44 -14.67 -4.63
C GLY A 40 -3.13 -13.22 -4.95
N ILE A 41 -4.12 -12.31 -4.95
CA ILE A 41 -3.94 -10.87 -5.16
C ILE A 41 -4.75 -10.07 -4.16
N THR A 42 -4.10 -9.14 -3.46
CA THR A 42 -4.74 -8.18 -2.55
C THR A 42 -4.25 -6.78 -2.86
N VAL A 43 -5.18 -5.84 -3.04
CA VAL A 43 -4.90 -4.41 -3.20
C VAL A 43 -5.21 -3.71 -1.88
N THR A 44 -4.34 -2.80 -1.47
CA THR A 44 -4.51 -1.97 -0.28
C THR A 44 -4.47 -0.50 -0.67
N TYR A 45 -5.44 0.27 -0.18
CA TYR A 45 -5.62 1.69 -0.48
C TYR A 45 -6.23 2.41 0.73
N ASP A 46 -6.17 3.75 0.74
CA ASP A 46 -6.87 4.55 1.75
C ASP A 46 -8.28 4.96 1.30
N VAL A 47 -9.07 5.51 2.23
CA VAL A 47 -10.44 5.99 1.98
C VAL A 47 -10.54 7.09 0.92
N SER A 48 -9.42 7.72 0.56
CA SER A 48 -9.36 8.74 -0.50
C SER A 48 -9.06 8.14 -1.89
N GLY A 49 -8.76 6.84 -1.94
CA GLY A 49 -8.43 6.11 -3.16
C GLY A 49 -6.95 6.13 -3.53
N ASN A 50 -6.05 6.54 -2.61
CA ASN A 50 -4.63 6.45 -2.87
C ASN A 50 -4.15 5.01 -2.67
N PHE A 51 -3.55 4.47 -3.73
CA PHE A 51 -2.92 3.17 -3.71
C PHE A 51 -1.76 3.10 -2.69
N LYS A 52 -1.74 2.05 -1.86
CA LYS A 52 -0.67 1.78 -0.89
C LYS A 52 0.18 0.58 -1.31
N SER A 53 -0.45 -0.58 -1.52
CA SER A 53 0.28 -1.80 -1.88
C SER A 53 -0.55 -2.79 -2.70
N LEU A 54 0.15 -3.62 -3.46
CA LEU A 54 -0.36 -4.77 -4.18
C LEU A 54 0.47 -5.99 -3.72
N ILE A 55 -0.21 -6.99 -3.18
CA ILE A 55 0.39 -8.23 -2.69
C ILE A 55 -0.02 -9.36 -3.62
N SER A 56 0.92 -10.24 -3.92
CA SER A 56 0.65 -11.52 -4.57
C SER A 56 1.23 -12.70 -3.82
N THR A 57 0.43 -13.75 -3.65
CA THR A 57 0.85 -15.01 -3.03
C THR A 57 0.83 -16.13 -4.05
N SER A 58 1.94 -16.86 -4.14
CA SER A 58 2.09 -17.98 -5.06
C SER A 58 2.83 -19.14 -4.40
N THR A 59 2.62 -20.33 -4.95
CA THR A 59 3.25 -21.55 -4.48
C THR A 59 3.92 -22.30 -5.63
N SER A 60 4.98 -23.05 -5.29
CA SER A 60 5.64 -24.00 -6.18
C SER A 60 5.99 -25.27 -5.42
N LYS A 61 5.92 -26.42 -6.10
CA LYS A 61 6.28 -27.71 -5.51
C LYS A 61 7.79 -27.87 -5.46
N VAL A 62 8.27 -28.46 -4.37
CA VAL A 62 9.63 -28.93 -4.20
C VAL A 62 9.70 -30.35 -4.74
N THR A 63 10.47 -30.56 -5.80
CA THR A 63 10.50 -31.80 -6.58
C THR A 63 11.51 -32.83 -6.06
N SER A 64 12.43 -32.44 -5.17
CA SER A 64 13.48 -33.28 -4.61
C SER A 64 13.83 -32.85 -3.18
N THR A 65 14.56 -33.68 -2.43
CA THR A 65 15.04 -33.35 -1.07
C THR A 65 16.34 -32.56 -1.08
N LEU A 66 16.94 -32.32 -2.25
CA LEU A 66 18.15 -31.53 -2.37
C LEU A 66 17.87 -30.05 -2.03
N PRO A 67 18.80 -29.34 -1.36
CA PRO A 67 18.65 -27.91 -1.08
C PRO A 67 18.38 -27.06 -2.33
N SER A 68 18.98 -27.41 -3.46
CA SER A 68 18.78 -26.74 -4.75
C SER A 68 17.32 -26.80 -5.25
N ALA A 69 16.58 -27.86 -4.93
CA ALA A 69 15.18 -27.99 -5.33
C ALA A 69 14.26 -27.04 -4.57
N VAL A 70 14.60 -26.70 -3.33
CA VAL A 70 13.89 -25.67 -2.56
C VAL A 70 14.14 -24.30 -3.16
N GLU A 71 15.40 -24.00 -3.51
CA GLU A 71 15.76 -22.73 -4.13
C GLU A 71 15.11 -22.55 -5.52
N GLU A 72 15.05 -23.63 -6.31
CA GLU A 72 14.35 -23.64 -7.59
C GLU A 72 12.84 -23.40 -7.41
N ALA A 73 12.20 -24.11 -6.47
CA ALA A 73 10.80 -23.89 -6.14
C ALA A 73 10.53 -22.45 -5.69
N PHE A 74 11.41 -21.88 -4.88
CA PHE A 74 11.36 -20.47 -4.48
C PHE A 74 11.41 -19.52 -5.68
N LYS A 75 12.35 -19.72 -6.60
CA LYS A 75 12.48 -18.90 -7.83
C LYS A 75 11.22 -18.99 -8.68
N ILE A 76 10.70 -20.21 -8.90
CA ILE A 76 9.46 -20.43 -9.67
C ILE A 76 8.26 -19.76 -8.99
N ALA A 77 8.08 -19.94 -7.67
CA ALA A 77 6.98 -19.34 -6.93
C ALA A 77 7.04 -17.81 -6.99
N THR A 78 8.25 -17.24 -6.84
CA THR A 78 8.50 -15.78 -6.96
C THR A 78 8.15 -15.26 -8.35
N LEU A 79 8.62 -15.93 -9.41
CA LEU A 79 8.31 -15.56 -10.80
C LEU A 79 6.81 -15.64 -11.07
N LYS A 80 6.14 -16.68 -10.56
CA LYS A 80 4.70 -16.86 -10.70
C LYS A 80 3.91 -15.75 -9.99
N ALA A 81 4.31 -15.36 -8.77
CA ALA A 81 3.70 -14.23 -8.06
C ALA A 81 3.89 -12.90 -8.81
N ARG A 82 5.10 -12.64 -9.33
CA ARG A 82 5.37 -11.45 -10.15
C ARG A 82 4.55 -11.43 -11.45
N ARG A 83 4.41 -12.58 -12.11
CA ARG A 83 3.55 -12.72 -13.30
C ARG A 83 2.09 -12.44 -12.97
N GLN A 84 1.57 -12.96 -11.85
CA GLN A 84 0.19 -12.68 -11.41
C GLN A 84 -0.06 -11.18 -11.20
N ILE A 85 0.91 -10.46 -10.64
CA ILE A 85 0.83 -8.98 -10.53
C ILE A 85 0.74 -8.33 -11.91
N ALA A 86 1.57 -8.76 -12.86
CA ALA A 86 1.55 -8.22 -14.22
C ALA A 86 0.23 -8.49 -14.95
N GLU A 87 -0.28 -9.72 -14.83
CA GLU A 87 -1.57 -10.10 -15.40
C GLU A 87 -2.71 -9.31 -14.78
N PHE A 88 -2.74 -9.19 -13.46
CA PHE A 88 -3.73 -8.41 -12.74
C PHE A 88 -3.77 -6.95 -13.24
N ILE A 89 -2.61 -6.32 -13.39
CA ILE A 89 -2.52 -4.94 -13.88
C ILE A 89 -3.02 -4.81 -15.32
N GLU A 90 -2.72 -5.79 -16.16
CA GLU A 90 -3.06 -5.73 -17.58
C GLU A 90 -4.53 -6.06 -17.86
N THR A 91 -5.12 -6.99 -17.12
CA THR A 91 -6.47 -7.51 -17.38
C THR A 91 -7.48 -7.04 -16.34
N GLU A 92 -7.26 -7.38 -15.06
CA GLU A 92 -8.27 -7.21 -14.01
C GLU A 92 -8.49 -5.75 -13.64
N ILE A 93 -7.43 -4.94 -13.55
CA ILE A 93 -7.55 -3.51 -13.19
C ILE A 93 -8.42 -2.73 -14.17
N LYS A 94 -8.43 -3.11 -15.44
CA LYS A 94 -9.21 -2.44 -16.49
C LYS A 94 -10.67 -2.91 -16.52
N SER A 95 -11.02 -3.94 -15.75
CA SER A 95 -12.36 -4.52 -15.74
C SER A 95 -13.34 -3.75 -14.84
N ASP A 96 -14.63 -3.87 -15.13
CA ASP A 96 -15.68 -3.33 -14.26
C ASP A 96 -15.72 -4.05 -12.90
N ARG A 97 -15.35 -5.34 -12.89
CA ARG A 97 -15.23 -6.15 -11.67
C ARG A 97 -14.28 -5.52 -10.66
N PHE A 98 -13.21 -4.87 -11.13
CA PHE A 98 -12.29 -4.16 -10.26
C PHE A 98 -13.01 -3.05 -9.48
N THR A 99 -13.71 -2.19 -10.22
CA THR A 99 -14.43 -1.05 -9.65
C THR A 99 -15.51 -1.52 -8.68
N SER A 100 -16.25 -2.58 -9.02
CA SER A 100 -17.24 -3.19 -8.11
C SER A 100 -16.58 -3.73 -6.84
N SER A 101 -15.54 -4.56 -6.95
CA SER A 101 -14.90 -5.19 -5.77
C SER A 101 -14.31 -4.16 -4.80
N VAL A 102 -13.74 -3.08 -5.35
CA VAL A 102 -13.22 -1.95 -4.55
C VAL A 102 -14.36 -1.19 -3.88
N SER A 103 -15.45 -0.89 -4.60
CA SER A 103 -16.61 -0.21 -4.05
C SER A 103 -17.28 -1.02 -2.94
N ASP A 104 -17.40 -2.34 -3.12
CA ASP A 104 -17.96 -3.26 -2.14
C ASP A 104 -17.09 -3.28 -0.87
N SER A 105 -15.77 -3.41 -1.02
CA SER A 105 -14.84 -3.39 0.12
C SER A 105 -14.84 -2.05 0.88
N LEU A 106 -15.03 -0.93 0.17
CA LEU A 106 -15.17 0.40 0.78
C LEU A 106 -16.45 0.48 1.61
N GLN A 107 -17.56 -0.02 1.06
CA GLN A 107 -18.86 -0.04 1.73
C GLN A 107 -18.86 -0.93 2.97
N GLU A 108 -18.15 -2.07 2.92
CA GLU A 108 -17.98 -2.99 4.06
C GLU A 108 -17.01 -2.47 5.12
N SER A 109 -16.22 -1.43 4.82
CA SER A 109 -15.23 -0.92 5.77
C SER A 109 -15.85 -0.01 6.82
N ASP A 110 -15.61 -0.31 8.10
CA ASP A 110 -16.01 0.54 9.24
C ASP A 110 -15.35 1.94 9.22
N THR A 111 -14.35 2.13 8.36
CA THR A 111 -13.62 3.38 8.19
C THR A 111 -14.32 4.39 7.27
N PHE A 112 -15.31 3.95 6.50
CA PHE A 112 -16.01 4.78 5.53
C PHE A 112 -17.34 5.28 6.12
N ASP A 113 -17.43 6.58 6.40
CA ASP A 113 -18.63 7.19 6.99
C ASP A 113 -19.78 7.21 5.96
N ALA A 114 -20.88 6.53 6.29
CA ALA A 114 -21.99 6.21 5.38
C ALA A 114 -22.89 7.39 4.94
N ASP A 115 -22.55 8.62 5.31
CA ASP A 115 -23.44 9.79 5.16
C ASP A 115 -23.40 10.44 3.76
N ASN A 116 -22.47 10.07 2.87
CA ASN A 116 -22.43 10.58 1.48
C ASN A 116 -22.34 9.42 0.48
N LYS A 117 -23.51 8.81 0.26
CA LYS A 117 -23.79 7.51 -0.40
C LYS A 117 -23.44 7.46 -1.91
N SER A 118 -22.89 6.31 -2.32
CA SER A 118 -22.63 5.80 -3.68
C SER A 118 -21.73 6.58 -4.64
N ASP A 119 -21.97 7.87 -4.89
CA ASP A 119 -21.27 8.60 -5.97
C ASP A 119 -19.77 8.77 -5.67
N ASN A 120 -19.44 8.81 -4.38
CA ASN A 120 -18.07 8.87 -3.91
C ASN A 120 -17.37 7.50 -4.02
N LEU A 121 -18.07 6.38 -3.83
CA LEU A 121 -17.48 5.03 -3.88
C LEU A 121 -16.93 4.70 -5.26
N ASN A 122 -17.75 4.91 -6.28
CA ASN A 122 -17.33 4.73 -7.67
C ASN A 122 -16.16 5.67 -8.00
N THR A 123 -16.24 6.93 -7.59
CA THR A 123 -15.15 7.90 -7.79
C THR A 123 -13.85 7.46 -7.12
N ILE A 124 -13.92 6.92 -5.90
CA ILE A 124 -12.75 6.40 -5.18
C ILE A 124 -12.20 5.15 -5.89
N ALA A 125 -13.06 4.22 -6.30
CA ALA A 125 -12.65 3.03 -7.03
C ALA A 125 -11.95 3.37 -8.36
N LEU A 126 -12.48 4.36 -9.09
CA LEU A 126 -11.85 4.92 -10.28
C LEU A 126 -10.50 5.57 -9.97
N LYS A 127 -10.36 6.28 -8.85
CA LYS A 127 -9.06 6.84 -8.40
C LYS A 127 -8.05 5.76 -8.05
N VAL A 128 -8.47 4.67 -7.40
CA VAL A 128 -7.58 3.53 -7.10
C VAL A 128 -7.10 2.92 -8.41
N ARG A 129 -8.03 2.66 -9.35
CA ARG A 129 -7.71 2.16 -10.69
C ARG A 129 -6.70 3.05 -11.42
N GLU A 130 -6.96 4.36 -11.42
CA GLU A 130 -6.09 5.33 -12.07
C GLU A 130 -4.69 5.35 -11.44
N ASN A 131 -4.61 5.39 -10.09
CA ASN A 131 -3.34 5.37 -9.38
C ASN A 131 -2.49 4.14 -9.73
N ILE A 132 -3.11 2.96 -9.80
CA ILE A 132 -2.38 1.73 -10.13
C ILE A 132 -1.98 1.74 -11.61
N THR A 133 -2.87 2.17 -12.49
CA THR A 133 -2.62 2.23 -13.94
C THR A 133 -1.46 3.18 -14.26
N GLN A 134 -1.49 4.40 -13.71
CA GLN A 134 -0.43 5.40 -13.87
C GLN A 134 0.92 4.93 -13.30
N LYS A 135 0.90 4.17 -12.20
CA LYS A 135 2.12 3.68 -11.52
C LYS A 135 2.52 2.27 -11.94
N SER A 136 1.85 1.66 -12.92
CA SER A 136 2.03 0.26 -13.34
C SER A 136 3.50 -0.12 -13.58
N SER A 137 4.26 0.68 -14.34
CA SER A 137 5.68 0.41 -14.60
C SER A 137 6.52 0.41 -13.31
N GLN A 138 6.25 1.33 -12.39
CA GLN A 138 6.93 1.43 -11.10
C GLN A 138 6.56 0.26 -10.19
N ILE A 139 5.28 -0.11 -10.18
CA ILE A 139 4.73 -1.23 -9.42
C ILE A 139 5.39 -2.55 -9.86
N LEU A 140 5.54 -2.78 -11.16
CA LEU A 140 6.19 -3.98 -11.70
C LEU A 140 7.68 -4.04 -11.35
N LYS A 141 8.39 -2.91 -11.46
CA LYS A 141 9.82 -2.80 -11.14
C LYS A 141 10.11 -2.84 -9.64
N GLY A 142 9.16 -2.38 -8.82
CA GLY A 142 9.26 -2.27 -7.36
C GLY A 142 8.80 -3.51 -6.60
N THR A 143 8.71 -4.68 -7.27
CA THR A 143 8.30 -5.93 -6.62
C THR A 143 9.44 -6.57 -5.83
N PHE A 144 9.18 -6.92 -4.57
CA PHE A 144 10.12 -7.65 -3.73
C PHE A 144 9.42 -8.77 -2.96
N VAL A 145 10.21 -9.76 -2.54
CA VAL A 145 9.71 -10.86 -1.72
C VAL A 145 9.57 -10.37 -0.28
N LYS A 146 8.35 -10.39 0.25
CA LYS A 146 8.05 -10.04 1.64
C LYS A 146 8.29 -11.22 2.57
N SER A 147 7.91 -12.41 2.14
CA SER A 147 8.09 -13.62 2.94
C SER A 147 8.20 -14.86 2.07
N GLU A 148 8.95 -15.82 2.57
CA GLU A 148 9.10 -17.17 2.05
C GLU A 148 8.76 -18.16 3.16
N LYS A 149 7.96 -19.17 2.86
CA LYS A 149 7.65 -20.27 3.79
C LYS A 149 7.77 -21.60 3.07
N HIS A 150 8.57 -22.50 3.65
CA HIS A 150 8.64 -23.89 3.21
C HIS A 150 7.62 -24.72 4.00
N ASP A 151 6.64 -25.28 3.30
CA ASP A 151 5.74 -26.31 3.84
C ASP A 151 6.30 -27.69 3.50
N THR A 152 7.02 -28.28 4.45
CA THR A 152 7.64 -29.61 4.32
C THR A 152 6.59 -30.72 4.19
N LYS A 153 5.39 -30.55 4.76
CA LYS A 153 4.31 -31.56 4.68
C LYS A 153 3.74 -31.64 3.28
N LYS A 154 3.52 -30.48 2.65
CA LYS A 154 2.99 -30.37 1.29
C LYS A 154 4.08 -30.34 0.21
N LYS A 155 5.36 -30.41 0.60
CA LYS A 155 6.54 -30.29 -0.27
C LYS A 155 6.41 -29.09 -1.21
N GLN A 156 6.19 -27.91 -0.65
CA GLN A 156 5.99 -26.69 -1.42
C GLN A 156 6.62 -25.48 -0.75
N VAL A 157 7.04 -24.52 -1.57
CA VAL A 157 7.42 -23.18 -1.14
C VAL A 157 6.25 -22.25 -1.41
N ILE A 158 5.92 -21.43 -0.42
CA ILE A 158 4.92 -20.37 -0.48
C ILE A 158 5.68 -19.05 -0.45
N VAL A 159 5.47 -18.21 -1.46
CA VAL A 159 6.12 -16.90 -1.59
C VAL A 159 5.05 -15.82 -1.61
N VAL A 160 5.28 -14.76 -0.84
CA VAL A 160 4.50 -13.54 -0.87
C VAL A 160 5.36 -12.43 -1.46
N VAL A 161 4.96 -11.92 -2.61
CA VAL A 161 5.55 -10.76 -3.28
C VAL A 161 4.70 -9.55 -2.99
N VAL A 162 5.34 -8.39 -2.79
CA VAL A 162 4.65 -7.13 -2.55
C VAL A 162 5.30 -6.01 -3.37
N THR A 163 4.50 -5.01 -3.70
CA THR A 163 4.90 -3.75 -4.32
C THR A 163 3.98 -2.64 -3.86
N GLY A 164 4.41 -1.37 -3.90
CA GLY A 164 3.64 -0.27 -3.33
C GLY A 164 4.45 0.99 -3.07
N VAL A 165 3.82 2.02 -2.52
CA VAL A 165 4.50 3.28 -2.18
C VAL A 165 5.63 3.08 -1.15
N ASP A 166 5.49 2.11 -0.25
CA ASP A 166 6.54 1.72 0.69
C ASP A 166 7.68 0.91 0.02
N SER A 167 7.39 0.23 -1.10
CA SER A 167 8.39 -0.52 -1.86
C SER A 167 9.32 0.38 -2.65
N LEU A 168 8.82 1.51 -3.18
CA LEU A 168 9.62 2.51 -3.89
C LEU A 168 10.67 3.17 -2.99
N GLY A 169 10.31 3.44 -1.72
CA GLY A 169 11.26 3.90 -0.71
C GLY A 169 12.38 2.88 -0.45
N THR A 170 12.05 1.59 -0.50
CA THR A 170 13.01 0.49 -0.29
C THR A 170 13.92 0.28 -1.51
N SER A 171 13.37 0.33 -2.73
CA SER A 171 14.14 0.25 -3.98
C SER A 171 15.12 1.41 -4.14
N ASN A 172 14.73 2.63 -3.78
CA ASN A 172 15.63 3.79 -3.81
C ASN A 172 16.77 3.66 -2.78
N LYS A 173 16.49 3.13 -1.60
CA LYS A 173 17.51 2.81 -0.58
C LYS A 173 18.49 1.74 -1.08
N LEU A 174 17.98 0.66 -1.68
CA LEU A 174 18.81 -0.38 -2.29
C LEU A 174 19.69 0.16 -3.42
N LYS A 175 19.14 0.96 -4.34
CA LYS A 175 19.91 1.59 -5.42
C LYS A 175 21.06 2.45 -4.88
N LYS A 176 20.80 3.23 -3.82
CA LYS A 176 21.81 4.07 -3.15
C LYS A 176 22.91 3.23 -2.47
N LEU A 177 22.58 2.05 -1.97
CA LEU A 177 23.55 1.12 -1.38
C LEU A 177 24.41 0.41 -2.45
N MET A 178 23.87 0.18 -3.64
CA MET A 178 24.57 -0.52 -4.73
C MET A 178 25.29 0.41 -5.73
N SER A 179 25.09 1.72 -5.64
CA SER A 179 25.80 2.72 -6.45
C SER A 179 27.03 3.30 -5.72
N LYS A 180 27.53 2.61 -4.69
CA LYS A 180 28.69 3.01 -3.89
C LYS A 180 29.79 1.99 -4.00
#